data_AF-A0A9D8FHU1-F1
#
_entry.id   AF-A0A9D8FHU1-F1
#
_cell.length_a   1.000
_cell.length_b   1.000
_cell.length_c   1.000
_cell.angle_alpha   90.00
_cell.angle_beta   90.00
_cell.angle_gamma   90.00
#
_symmetry.space_group_name_H-M   'P 1'
#
loop_
_entity.id
_entity.type
_entity.pdbx_description
1 polymer ?
#
loop_
_entity_poly.entity_id
_entity_poly.type
_entity_poly.pdbx_seq_one_letter_code
_entity_poly.pdbx_strand_id
1 'polypeptide(L)'
;MSESILSSDVWQKLIQKHSEFKSKKTADLFKDDPTRFDRFSVKHKDFLFDFSKNKIDSEILDLLYQLADKAELKQWMQKMRNGEKINATEGRAAFHIALRAPKGSSYKFEGKNVVPAVHKV
;
A
#
# COMPACT_ATOMS: atom_id res chain seq x y z
N MET A 1 21.27 -6.55 -9.45
CA MET A 1 20.11 -5.81 -10.02
C MET A 1 18.86 -6.53 -9.57
N SER A 2 17.94 -5.88 -8.88
CA SER A 2 16.67 -6.51 -8.49
C SER A 2 15.89 -6.85 -9.75
N GLU A 3 15.28 -8.03 -9.78
CA GLU A 3 14.36 -8.42 -10.84
C GLU A 3 13.21 -7.40 -10.95
N SER A 4 12.83 -7.04 -12.17
CA SER A 4 11.72 -6.11 -12.39
C SER A 4 10.41 -6.71 -11.88
N ILE A 5 9.59 -5.90 -11.19
CA ILE A 5 8.26 -6.34 -10.78
C ILE A 5 7.39 -6.72 -11.99
N LEU A 6 7.62 -6.08 -13.15
CA LEU A 6 6.86 -6.30 -14.38
C LEU A 6 7.19 -7.63 -15.05
N SER A 7 8.36 -8.22 -14.78
CA SER A 7 8.73 -9.54 -15.29
C SER A 7 8.38 -10.68 -14.33
N SER A 8 7.88 -10.36 -13.13
CA SER A 8 7.58 -11.37 -12.11
C SER A 8 6.37 -12.25 -12.46
N ASP A 9 6.38 -13.50 -12.01
CA ASP A 9 5.28 -14.45 -12.21
C ASP A 9 3.93 -13.91 -11.72
N VAL A 10 3.93 -13.20 -10.58
CA VAL A 10 2.71 -12.60 -10.02
C VAL A 10 2.15 -11.51 -10.92
N TRP A 11 3.00 -10.72 -11.56
CA TRP A 11 2.57 -9.71 -12.54
C TRP A 11 1.97 -10.38 -13.78
N GLN A 12 2.60 -11.44 -14.29
CA GLN A 12 2.06 -12.19 -15.43
C GLN A 12 0.70 -12.82 -15.12
N LYS A 13 0.52 -13.37 -13.90
CA LYS A 13 -0.78 -13.88 -13.42
C LYS A 13 -1.84 -12.77 -13.35
N LEU A 14 -1.49 -11.56 -12.91
CA LEU A 14 -2.42 -10.42 -12.90
C LEU A 14 -2.83 -9.99 -14.31
N ILE A 15 -1.91 -10.01 -15.29
CA ILE A 15 -2.22 -9.74 -16.70
C ILE A 15 -3.19 -10.78 -17.26
N GLN A 16 -2.97 -12.07 -16.96
CA GLN A 16 -3.88 -13.15 -17.32
C GLN A 16 -5.27 -12.93 -16.69
N LYS A 17 -5.35 -12.68 -15.38
CA LYS A 17 -6.62 -12.39 -14.69
C LYS A 17 -7.34 -11.17 -15.26
N HIS A 18 -6.61 -10.12 -15.59
CA HIS A 18 -7.19 -8.95 -16.23
C HIS A 18 -7.87 -9.32 -17.57
N SER A 19 -7.26 -10.17 -18.38
CA SER A 19 -7.86 -10.62 -19.64
C SER A 19 -9.19 -11.37 -19.43
N GLU A 20 -9.26 -12.22 -18.40
CA GLU A 20 -10.45 -12.98 -18.00
C GLU A 20 -11.55 -12.08 -17.41
N PHE A 21 -11.16 -11.07 -16.63
CA PHE A 21 -12.07 -10.15 -15.96
C PHE A 21 -12.51 -8.95 -16.81
N LYS A 22 -11.87 -8.72 -17.95
CA LYS A 22 -12.11 -7.54 -18.80
C LYS A 22 -13.58 -7.38 -19.18
N SER A 23 -14.25 -8.50 -19.51
CA SER A 23 -15.65 -8.55 -19.92
C SER A 23 -16.65 -8.55 -18.75
N LYS A 24 -16.23 -8.89 -17.53
CA LYS A 24 -17.12 -8.90 -16.37
C LYS A 24 -17.61 -7.48 -16.06
N LYS A 25 -18.90 -7.35 -15.76
CA LYS A 25 -19.49 -6.11 -15.26
C LYS A 25 -19.50 -6.14 -13.74
N THR A 26 -19.26 -4.99 -13.11
CA THR A 26 -19.31 -4.88 -11.65
C THR A 26 -20.67 -5.33 -11.08
N ALA A 27 -21.77 -5.04 -11.77
CA ALA A 27 -23.10 -5.47 -11.37
C ALA A 27 -23.23 -7.01 -11.26
N ASP A 28 -22.62 -7.75 -12.18
CA ASP A 28 -22.61 -9.22 -12.13
C ASP A 28 -21.82 -9.72 -10.91
N LEU A 29 -20.71 -9.05 -10.57
CA LEU A 29 -19.93 -9.40 -9.36
C LEU A 29 -20.73 -9.23 -8.06
N PHE A 30 -21.63 -8.25 -7.98
CA PHE A 30 -22.53 -8.09 -6.83
C PHE A 30 -23.67 -9.12 -6.83
N LYS A 31 -24.12 -9.54 -8.01
CA LYS A 31 -25.11 -10.61 -8.14
C LYS A 31 -24.53 -11.96 -7.69
N ASP A 32 -23.28 -12.23 -8.06
CA ASP A 32 -22.59 -13.49 -7.78
C ASP A 32 -22.09 -13.58 -6.32
N ASP A 33 -21.84 -12.44 -5.67
CA ASP A 33 -21.44 -12.35 -4.27
C ASP A 33 -22.32 -11.35 -3.51
N PRO A 34 -23.43 -11.78 -2.90
CA PRO A 34 -24.32 -10.92 -2.12
C PRO A 34 -23.63 -10.23 -0.92
N THR A 35 -22.50 -10.78 -0.45
CA THR A 35 -21.72 -10.22 0.67
C THR A 35 -20.55 -9.36 0.21
N ARG A 36 -20.45 -9.06 -1.09
CA ARG A 36 -19.32 -8.36 -1.71
C ARG A 36 -19.00 -7.03 -1.05
N PHE A 37 -20.02 -6.26 -0.66
CA PHE A 37 -19.81 -4.99 0.02
C PHE A 37 -19.00 -5.18 1.30
N ASP A 38 -19.39 -6.13 2.16
CA ASP A 38 -18.70 -6.40 3.43
C ASP A 38 -17.30 -6.96 3.20
N ARG A 39 -17.13 -7.84 2.21
CA ARG A 39 -15.82 -8.47 1.90
C ARG A 39 -14.80 -7.49 1.32
N PHE A 40 -15.27 -6.54 0.51
CA PHE A 40 -14.43 -5.56 -0.19
C PHE A 40 -14.64 -4.14 0.35
N SER A 41 -14.86 -4.03 1.66
CA SER A 41 -14.83 -2.78 2.39
C SER A 41 -14.03 -2.92 3.68
N VAL A 42 -13.41 -1.83 4.11
CA VAL A 42 -12.75 -1.75 5.43
C VAL A 42 -13.30 -0.55 6.17
N LYS A 43 -13.83 -0.77 7.37
CA LYS A 43 -14.21 0.29 8.31
C LYS A 43 -13.08 0.54 9.30
N HIS A 44 -12.63 1.79 9.40
CA HIS A 44 -11.65 2.24 10.38
C HIS A 44 -12.16 3.49 11.09
N LYS A 45 -12.55 3.33 12.36
CA LYS A 45 -13.22 4.38 13.16
C LYS A 45 -14.44 4.93 12.39
N ASP A 46 -14.43 6.22 12.09
CA ASP A 46 -15.50 6.93 11.39
C ASP A 46 -15.32 6.93 9.86
N PHE A 47 -14.30 6.23 9.35
CA PHE A 47 -13.99 6.13 7.93
C PHE A 47 -14.38 4.76 7.37
N LEU A 48 -15.07 4.75 6.24
CA LEU A 48 -15.37 3.54 5.47
C LEU A 48 -14.66 3.64 4.12
N PHE A 49 -13.79 2.67 3.84
CA PHE A 49 -13.19 2.49 2.53
C PHE A 49 -13.91 1.35 1.81
N ASP A 50 -14.84 1.69 0.92
CA ASP A 50 -15.53 0.75 0.04
C ASP A 50 -14.78 0.65 -1.29
N PHE A 51 -14.21 -0.53 -1.55
CA PHE A 51 -13.55 -0.85 -2.82
C PHE A 51 -14.26 -1.98 -3.58
N SER A 52 -15.49 -2.34 -3.17
CA SER A 52 -16.32 -3.39 -3.76
C SER A 52 -16.77 -3.10 -5.19
N LYS A 53 -16.80 -1.82 -5.57
CA LYS A 53 -17.19 -1.37 -6.92
C LYS A 53 -16.06 -1.47 -7.97
N ASN A 54 -14.92 -2.04 -7.60
CA ASN A 54 -13.83 -2.35 -8.52
C ASN A 54 -14.00 -3.74 -9.16
N LYS A 55 -13.40 -3.96 -10.34
CA LYS A 55 -13.38 -5.26 -11.04
C LYS A 55 -12.33 -6.21 -10.43
N ILE A 56 -12.58 -6.62 -9.20
CA ILE A 56 -11.71 -7.50 -8.42
C ILE A 56 -12.52 -8.66 -7.82
N ASP A 57 -11.87 -9.78 -7.59
CA ASP A 57 -12.34 -10.83 -6.69
C ASP A 57 -11.24 -11.12 -5.66
N SER A 58 -11.43 -12.16 -4.86
CA SER A 58 -10.46 -12.52 -3.82
C SER A 58 -9.13 -12.98 -4.39
N GLU A 59 -9.14 -13.69 -5.53
CA GLU A 59 -7.93 -14.17 -6.16
C GLU A 59 -7.10 -13.00 -6.72
N ILE A 60 -7.75 -12.02 -7.36
CA ILE A 60 -7.10 -10.79 -7.80
C ILE A 60 -6.52 -10.03 -6.60
N LEU A 61 -7.25 -9.93 -5.49
CA LEU A 61 -6.77 -9.24 -4.30
C LEU A 61 -5.54 -9.94 -3.69
N ASP A 62 -5.54 -11.27 -3.61
CA ASP A 62 -4.40 -12.06 -3.15
C ASP A 62 -3.17 -11.91 -4.06
N LEU A 63 -3.39 -11.85 -5.38
CA LEU A 63 -2.31 -11.57 -6.35
C LEU A 63 -1.75 -10.15 -6.19
N LEU A 64 -2.61 -9.15 -5.91
CA LEU A 64 -2.15 -7.78 -5.63
C LEU A 64 -1.33 -7.70 -4.34
N TYR A 65 -1.70 -8.45 -3.30
CA TYR A 65 -0.89 -8.56 -2.07
C TYR A 65 0.46 -9.22 -2.34
N GLN A 66 0.49 -10.32 -3.10
CA GLN A 66 1.74 -10.95 -3.52
C GLN A 66 2.63 -10.02 -4.34
N LEU A 67 2.04 -9.19 -5.21
CA LEU A 67 2.78 -8.18 -5.97
C LEU A 67 3.38 -7.12 -5.04
N ALA A 68 2.62 -6.66 -4.04
CA ALA A 68 3.11 -5.70 -3.04
C ALA A 68 4.26 -6.27 -2.21
N ASP A 69 4.20 -7.56 -1.85
CA ASP A 69 5.29 -8.25 -1.16
C ASP A 69 6.51 -8.43 -2.09
N LYS A 70 6.33 -8.79 -3.37
CA LYS A 70 7.40 -8.86 -4.38
C LYS A 70 8.07 -7.51 -4.64
N ALA A 71 7.31 -6.42 -4.54
CA ALA A 71 7.81 -5.04 -4.63
C ALA A 71 8.46 -4.54 -3.33
N GLU A 72 8.51 -5.38 -2.29
CA GLU A 72 9.06 -5.05 -0.97
C GLU A 72 8.40 -3.81 -0.34
N LEU A 73 7.10 -3.61 -0.59
CA LEU A 73 6.39 -2.39 -0.19
C LEU A 73 6.49 -2.14 1.32
N LYS A 74 6.39 -3.20 2.14
CA LYS A 74 6.51 -3.11 3.61
C LYS A 74 7.90 -2.64 4.03
N GLN A 75 8.94 -3.14 3.39
CA GLN A 75 10.33 -2.79 3.64
C GLN A 75 10.56 -1.33 3.27
N TRP A 76 10.10 -0.88 2.09
CA TRP A 76 10.20 0.53 1.69
C TRP A 76 9.43 1.47 2.62
N MET A 77 8.23 1.08 3.07
CA MET A 77 7.49 1.84 4.10
C MET A 77 8.29 1.93 5.40
N GLN A 78 8.97 0.86 5.82
CA GLN A 78 9.80 0.86 7.02
C GLN A 78 11.03 1.75 6.86
N LYS A 79 11.71 1.71 5.71
CA LYS A 79 12.84 2.61 5.39
C LYS A 79 12.41 4.08 5.49
N MET A 80 11.26 4.42 4.91
CA MET A 80 10.67 5.77 5.03
C MET A 80 10.40 6.13 6.49
N ARG A 81 9.79 5.22 7.26
CA ARG A 81 9.47 5.43 8.68
C ARG A 81 10.71 5.58 9.56
N ASN A 82 11.82 4.97 9.18
CA ASN A 82 13.10 5.04 9.89
C ASN A 82 13.95 6.25 9.48
N GLY A 83 13.46 7.12 8.59
CA GLY A 83 14.18 8.29 8.13
C GLY A 83 15.36 7.96 7.20
N GLU A 84 15.34 6.81 6.53
CA GLU A 84 16.35 6.48 5.53
C GLU A 84 16.24 7.39 4.30
N LYS A 85 17.36 7.57 3.59
CA LYS A 85 17.46 8.43 2.41
C LYS A 85 16.85 7.76 1.16
N ILE A 86 15.53 7.56 1.19
CA ILE A 86 14.80 6.87 0.11
C ILE A 86 14.57 7.74 -1.14
N ASN A 87 14.72 9.07 -1.04
CA ASN A 87 14.74 9.94 -2.22
C ASN A 87 16.13 9.84 -2.86
N ALA A 88 16.27 8.90 -3.80
CA ALA A 88 17.55 8.49 -4.34
C ALA A 88 18.24 9.57 -5.18
N THR A 89 17.48 10.41 -5.91
CA THR A 89 18.06 11.45 -6.78
C THR A 89 18.66 12.61 -5.99
N GLU A 90 18.07 12.94 -4.83
CA GLU A 90 18.54 14.02 -3.96
C GLU A 90 19.34 13.52 -2.75
N GLY A 91 19.37 12.21 -2.49
CA GLY A 91 20.01 11.64 -1.30
C GLY A 91 19.35 12.08 0.02
N ARG A 92 18.01 12.21 0.04
CA ARG A 92 17.25 12.77 1.18
C ARG A 92 16.24 11.80 1.77
N ALA A 93 15.91 11.99 3.05
CA ALA A 93 14.82 11.26 3.70
C ALA A 93 13.46 11.91 3.39
N ALA A 94 12.44 11.11 3.15
CA ALA A 94 11.07 11.56 2.94
C ALA A 94 10.28 11.55 4.26
N PHE A 95 10.70 12.33 5.26
CA PHE A 95 10.32 12.11 6.66
C PHE A 95 9.11 12.91 7.19
N HIS A 96 8.14 13.18 6.32
CA HIS A 96 6.96 14.02 6.61
C HIS A 96 6.09 13.50 7.77
N ILE A 97 6.10 12.20 8.05
CA ILE A 97 5.34 11.62 9.17
C ILE A 97 5.82 12.12 10.54
N ALA A 98 7.10 12.50 10.67
CA ALA A 98 7.65 13.03 11.91
C ALA A 98 7.01 14.38 12.29
N LEU A 99 6.54 15.15 11.29
CA LEU A 99 5.88 16.43 11.49
C LEU A 99 4.51 16.32 12.18
N ARG A 100 3.86 15.16 12.08
CA ARG A 100 2.55 14.89 12.68
C ARG A 100 2.64 13.98 13.91
N ALA A 101 3.86 13.69 14.35
CA ALA A 101 4.10 12.77 15.44
C ALA A 101 3.66 13.40 16.77
N PRO A 102 2.91 12.67 17.63
CA PRO A 102 2.49 13.20 18.92
C PRO A 102 3.69 13.48 19.83
N LYS A 103 3.55 14.42 20.77
CA LYS A 103 4.58 14.66 21.80
C LYS A 103 4.90 13.36 22.54
N GLY A 104 6.18 13.13 22.82
CA GLY A 104 6.67 11.91 23.47
C GLY A 104 6.94 10.73 22.53
N SER A 105 6.54 10.81 21.25
CA SER A 105 6.97 9.82 20.25
C SER A 105 8.45 9.99 19.89
N SER A 106 9.03 8.93 19.31
CA SER A 106 10.43 8.91 18.88
C SER A 106 10.55 8.60 17.40
N TYR A 107 10.96 9.61 16.63
CA TYR A 107 11.32 9.49 15.22
C TYR A 107 12.78 9.89 15.08
N LYS A 108 13.64 8.92 14.77
CA LYS A 108 15.10 9.15 14.69
C LYS A 108 15.51 9.43 13.25
N PHE A 109 16.26 10.50 13.06
CA PHE A 109 16.98 10.80 11.82
C PHE A 109 18.46 10.96 12.18
N GLU A 110 19.34 10.19 11.52
CA GLU A 110 20.79 10.18 11.80
C GLU A 110 21.12 10.04 13.31
N GLY A 111 20.39 9.14 13.99
CA GLY A 111 20.55 8.85 15.42
C GLY A 111 19.89 9.84 16.38
N LYS A 112 19.37 10.98 15.91
CA LYS A 112 18.76 12.03 16.76
C LYS A 112 17.23 12.00 16.65
N ASN A 113 16.53 12.08 17.78
CA ASN A 113 15.06 12.22 17.78
C ASN A 113 14.67 13.62 17.29
N VAL A 114 13.91 13.72 16.21
CA VAL A 114 13.53 15.00 15.60
C VAL A 114 12.23 15.58 16.16
N VAL A 115 11.42 14.78 16.86
CA VAL A 115 10.11 15.20 17.39
C VAL A 115 10.20 16.45 18.28
N PRO A 116 11.16 16.58 19.22
CA PRO A 116 11.25 17.78 20.05
C PRO A 116 11.53 19.06 19.25
N ALA A 117 12.25 18.97 18.13
CA ALA A 117 12.52 20.12 17.27
C ALA A 117 11.27 20.52 16.47
N VAL A 118 10.50 19.53 15.98
CA VAL A 118 9.23 19.75 15.28
C VAL A 118 8.23 20.53 16.14
N HIS A 119 8.07 20.16 17.42
CA HIS A 119 7.11 20.80 18.33
C HIS A 119 7.55 22.18 18.87
N LYS A 120 8.74 22.65 18.51
CA LYS A 120 9.24 24.00 18.86
C LYS A 120 8.91 25.05 17.80
N VAL A 121 8.46 24.63 16.62
CA VAL A 121 8.02 25.51 15.52
C VAL A 121 6.51 25.68 15.62
#